data_AF-A0A832XHF2-F1
#
_entry.id   AF-A0A832XHF2-F1
#
_cell.length_a   1.000
_cell.length_b   1.000
_cell.length_c   1.000
_cell.angle_alpha   90.00
_cell.angle_beta   90.00
_cell.angle_gamma   90.00
#
_symmetry.space_group_name_H-M   'P 1'
#
loop_
_entity.id
_entity.type
_entity.pdbx_description
1 polymer ?
#
loop_
_entity_poly.entity_id
_entity_poly.type
_entity_poly.pdbx_seq_one_letter_code
_entity_poly.pdbx_strand_id
1 'polypeptide(L)'
;MAEKKYYVLRNRSGDTEHVFSGSSPRQAALKAATRGNSSIMLRERGRRNKDGTYSVHCFKGSVKVVDAPENRPSWLPARVKKPIVRKSGVERINKI
;
A
#
# COMPACT_ATOMS: atom_id res chain seq x y z
N MET A 1 -0.74 -15.17 14.79
CA MET A 1 -0.78 -14.79 13.37
C MET A 1 -1.30 -13.36 13.26
N ALA A 2 -0.66 -12.49 12.48
CA ALA A 2 -1.19 -11.14 12.27
C ALA A 2 -2.47 -11.20 11.43
N GLU A 3 -3.51 -10.50 11.86
CA GLU A 3 -4.81 -10.47 11.19
C GLU A 3 -4.69 -9.91 9.76
N LYS A 4 -5.30 -10.59 8.79
CA LYS A 4 -5.28 -10.19 7.38
C LYS A 4 -6.32 -9.10 7.16
N LYS A 5 -5.86 -7.89 6.86
CA LYS A 5 -6.72 -6.74 6.54
C LYS A 5 -6.70 -6.44 5.06
N TYR A 6 -7.74 -5.76 4.61
CA TYR A 6 -7.92 -5.36 3.21
C TYR A 6 -7.98 -3.85 3.11
N TYR A 7 -7.24 -3.29 2.16
CA TYR A 7 -7.13 -1.87 1.93
C TYR A 7 -7.52 -1.56 0.48
N VAL A 8 -8.50 -0.69 0.30
CA VAL A 8 -8.97 -0.24 -1.00
C VAL A 8 -8.12 0.95 -1.44
N LEU A 9 -7.60 0.89 -2.67
CA LEU A 9 -6.91 2.02 -3.28
C LEU A 9 -7.93 3.07 -3.68
N ARG A 10 -7.65 4.33 -3.36
CA ARG A 10 -8.45 5.49 -3.73
C ARG A 10 -7.74 6.36 -4.75
N ASN A 11 -8.53 6.96 -5.63
CA ASN A 11 -8.11 8.03 -6.52
C ASN A 11 -8.94 9.31 -6.22
N ARG A 12 -8.79 10.35 -7.05
CA ARG A 12 -9.54 11.61 -6.89
C ARG A 12 -11.05 11.45 -7.02
N SER A 13 -11.53 10.42 -7.72
CA SER A 13 -12.94 10.15 -7.97
C SER A 13 -13.58 9.22 -6.93
N GLY A 14 -12.80 8.61 -6.04
CA GLY A 14 -13.32 7.73 -4.99
C GLY A 14 -12.51 6.44 -4.79
N ASP A 15 -13.18 5.41 -4.28
CA ASP A 15 -12.64 4.05 -4.20
C ASP A 15 -12.47 3.45 -5.60
N THR A 16 -11.36 2.74 -5.80
CA THR A 16 -11.09 1.97 -7.03
C THR A 16 -11.38 0.49 -6.81
N GLU A 17 -11.36 -0.30 -7.89
CA GLU A 17 -11.52 -1.76 -7.84
C GLU A 17 -10.29 -2.48 -7.24
N HIS A 18 -9.16 -1.78 -7.11
CA HIS A 18 -7.92 -2.36 -6.61
C HIS A 18 -7.91 -2.46 -5.08
N VAL A 19 -7.85 -3.71 -4.59
CA VAL A 19 -7.76 -4.03 -3.17
C VAL A 19 -6.44 -4.72 -2.86
N PHE A 20 -5.73 -4.22 -1.85
CA PHE A 20 -4.47 -4.77 -1.38
C PHE A 20 -4.64 -5.38 0.00
N SER A 21 -4.12 -6.59 0.19
CA SER A 21 -4.10 -7.26 1.49
C SER A 21 -2.83 -6.90 2.28
N GLY A 22 -2.93 -6.83 3.60
CA GLY A 22 -1.77 -6.66 4.49
C GLY A 22 -2.19 -6.64 5.95
N SER A 23 -1.24 -6.86 6.86
CA SER A 23 -1.49 -6.67 8.31
C SER A 23 -1.48 -5.20 8.71
N SER A 24 -0.86 -4.34 7.89
CA SER A 24 -0.76 -2.89 8.10
C SER A 24 -0.98 -2.12 6.79
N PRO A 25 -1.39 -0.84 6.85
CA PRO A 25 -1.57 -0.02 5.66
C PRO A 25 -0.25 0.20 4.89
N ARG A 26 0.89 0.19 5.60
CA ARG A 26 2.21 0.29 4.97
C ARG A 26 2.53 -0.92 4.11
N GLN A 27 2.18 -2.12 4.57
CA GLN A 27 2.41 -3.36 3.80
C GLN A 27 1.56 -3.38 2.53
N ALA A 28 0.29 -2.95 2.63
CA ALA A 28 -0.57 -2.77 1.46
C ALA A 28 0.00 -1.70 0.49
N ALA A 29 0.54 -0.60 1.03
CA ALA A 29 1.18 0.44 0.21
C ALA A 29 2.42 -0.07 -0.53
N LEU A 30 3.26 -0.90 0.10
CA LEU A 30 4.42 -1.52 -0.58
C LEU A 30 3.97 -2.36 -1.78
N LYS A 31 2.89 -3.14 -1.64
CA LYS A 31 2.32 -3.91 -2.75
C LYS A 31 1.79 -3.00 -3.87
N ALA A 32 1.11 -1.91 -3.51
CA ALA A 32 0.64 -0.93 -4.48
C ALA A 32 1.80 -0.25 -5.22
N ALA A 33 2.89 0.08 -4.52
CA ALA A 33 4.10 0.65 -5.13
C ALA A 33 4.79 -0.33 -6.09
N THR A 34 4.85 -1.63 -5.75
CA THR A 34 5.36 -2.67 -6.67
C THR A 34 4.56 -2.74 -7.97
N ARG A 35 3.26 -2.42 -7.93
CA ARG A 35 2.39 -2.34 -9.12
C ARG A 35 2.57 -1.05 -9.94
N GLY A 36 3.42 -0.12 -9.49
CA GLY A 36 3.71 1.14 -10.19
C GLY A 36 2.97 2.36 -9.64
N ASN A 37 2.22 2.24 -8.55
CA ASN A 37 1.52 3.40 -7.95
C ASN A 37 2.50 4.29 -7.18
N SER A 38 2.62 5.55 -7.58
CA SER A 38 3.46 6.55 -6.92
C SER A 38 2.70 7.35 -5.85
N SER A 39 1.45 7.72 -6.11
CA SER A 39 0.55 8.33 -5.12
C SER A 39 -0.46 7.28 -4.66
N ILE A 40 -0.37 6.87 -3.39
CA ILE A 40 -1.11 5.73 -2.87
C ILE A 40 -2.00 6.22 -1.72
N MET A 41 -3.32 6.21 -1.93
CA MET A 41 -4.31 6.52 -0.90
C MET A 41 -5.04 5.23 -0.55
N LEU A 42 -4.95 4.78 0.70
CA LEU A 42 -5.47 3.47 1.13
C LEU A 42 -6.47 3.60 2.26
N ARG A 43 -7.68 3.09 2.04
CA ARG A 43 -8.75 3.00 3.04
C ARG A 43 -8.91 1.57 3.52
N GLU A 44 -8.97 1.34 4.83
CA GLU A 44 -9.24 0.00 5.37
C GLU A 44 -10.71 -0.40 5.11
N ARG A 45 -10.91 -1.59 4.53
CA ARG A 45 -12.25 -2.14 4.27
C ARG A 45 -12.84 -2.67 5.57
N GLY A 46 -14.10 -2.33 5.82
CA GLY A 46 -14.84 -2.79 7.01
C GLY A 46 -14.55 -2.01 8.29
N ARG A 47 -13.62 -1.03 8.27
CA ARG A 47 -13.32 -0.20 9.43
C ARG A 47 -13.91 1.21 9.29
N ARG A 48 -14.63 1.64 10.32
CA ARG A 48 -15.07 3.02 10.54
C ARG A 48 -14.48 3.54 11.85
N ASN A 49 -14.23 4.84 11.90
CA ASN A 49 -13.89 5.53 13.14
C ASN A 49 -15.15 5.64 14.01
N LYS A 50 -14.98 5.94 15.32
CA LYS A 50 -16.10 6.12 16.26
C LYS A 50 -17.07 7.21 15.79
N ASP A 51 -16.55 8.24 15.14
CA ASP A 51 -17.32 9.37 14.59
C ASP A 51 -18.02 9.05 13.25
N GLY A 52 -18.03 7.79 12.81
CA GLY A 52 -18.59 7.36 11.52
C GLY A 52 -17.72 7.66 10.30
N THR A 53 -16.60 8.36 10.47
CA THR A 53 -15.67 8.73 9.39
C THR A 53 -14.74 7.59 9.00
N TYR A 54 -14.12 7.69 7.83
CA TYR A 54 -13.11 6.74 7.33
C TYR A 54 -11.73 7.36 7.35
N SER A 55 -10.74 6.57 7.74
CA SER A 55 -9.33 6.96 7.69
C SER A 55 -8.70 6.48 6.39
N VAL A 56 -8.16 7.41 5.62
CA VAL A 56 -7.42 7.15 4.38
C VAL A 56 -5.95 7.43 4.63
N HIS A 57 -5.11 6.40 4.50
CA HIS A 57 -3.67 6.51 4.66
C HIS A 57 -3.01 6.90 3.34
N CYS A 58 -2.32 8.04 3.33
CA CYS A 58 -1.67 8.58 2.15
C CYS A 58 -0.16 8.26 2.18
N PHE A 59 0.33 7.61 1.14
CA PHE A 59 1.72 7.22 0.95
C PHE A 59 2.26 7.69 -0.40
N LYS A 60 3.55 7.97 -0.44
CA LYS A 60 4.33 8.14 -1.66
C LYS A 60 5.15 6.87 -1.89
N GLY A 61 4.87 6.19 -3.00
CA GLY A 61 5.55 4.97 -3.44
C GLY A 61 6.62 5.28 -4.48
N SER A 62 7.71 4.52 -4.42
CA SER A 62 8.77 4.49 -5.43
C SER A 62 9.35 3.08 -5.50
N VAL A 63 10.00 2.75 -6.60
CA VAL A 63 10.68 1.46 -6.78
C VAL A 63 12.13 1.73 -7.13
N LYS A 64 13.04 1.18 -6.33
CA LYS A 64 14.48 1.20 -6.62
C LYS A 64 14.91 -0.17 -7.14
N VAL A 65 15.77 -0.22 -8.14
CA VAL A 65 16.45 -1.45 -8.55
C VAL A 65 17.69 -1.61 -7.68
N VAL A 66 17.82 -2.76 -7.01
CA VAL A 66 18.96 -3.09 -6.17
C VAL A 66 19.53 -4.43 -6.61
N ASP A 67 20.83 -4.61 -6.41
CA ASP A 67 21.47 -5.91 -6.64
C ASP A 67 20.95 -6.94 -5.64
N ALA A 68 20.74 -8.15 -6.14
CA ALA A 68 20.33 -9.28 -5.34
C ALA A 68 21.50 -9.71 -4.42
N PRO A 69 21.19 -10.25 -3.22
CA PRO A 69 22.22 -10.72 -2.31
C PRO A 69 23.04 -11.86 -2.93
N GLU A 70 24.27 -12.05 -2.48
CA GLU A 70 25.18 -13.09 -2.99
C GLU A 70 24.60 -14.50 -2.82
N ASN A 71 23.90 -14.76 -1.71
CA ASN A 71 23.19 -16.02 -1.44
C ASN A 71 21.80 -16.07 -2.10
N ARG A 72 21.66 -15.53 -3.32
CA ARG A 72 20.38 -15.60 -4.05
C ARG A 72 20.16 -16.99 -4.66
N PRO A 73 18.92 -17.49 -4.67
CA PRO A 73 18.61 -18.70 -5.43
C PRO A 73 18.74 -18.45 -6.95
N SER A 74 19.02 -19.51 -7.70
CA SER A 74 19.31 -19.45 -9.15
C SER A 74 18.19 -18.84 -9.99
N TRP A 75 16.93 -18.97 -9.56
CA TRP A 75 15.76 -18.42 -10.24
C TRP A 75 15.55 -16.92 -10.03
N LEU A 76 16.20 -16.29 -9.04
CA LEU A 76 16.06 -14.87 -8.75
C LEU A 76 17.06 -14.07 -9.61
N PRO A 77 16.65 -13.07 -10.41
CA PRO A 77 17.57 -12.31 -11.24
C PRO A 77 18.61 -11.52 -10.42
N ALA A 78 19.73 -11.16 -11.06
CA ALA A 78 20.82 -10.41 -10.42
C ALA A 78 20.40 -9.02 -9.91
N ARG A 79 19.37 -8.41 -10.50
CA ARG A 79 18.81 -7.12 -10.09
C ARG A 79 17.33 -7.27 -9.76
N VAL A 80 16.93 -6.79 -8.59
CA VAL A 80 15.56 -6.93 -8.06
C VAL A 80 14.95 -5.56 -7.79
N LYS A 81 13.66 -5.42 -8.08
CA LYS A 81 12.87 -4.24 -7.74
C LYS A 81 12.52 -4.24 -6.25
N LYS A 82 13.01 -3.25 -5.52
CA LYS A 82 12.69 -3.01 -4.11
C LYS A 82 11.72 -1.83 -3.99
N PRO A 83 10.44 -2.07 -3.63
CA PRO A 83 9.49 -0.99 -3.39
C PRO A 83 9.83 -0.27 -2.09
N ILE A 84 9.72 1.06 -2.11
CA ILE A 84 9.90 1.94 -0.96
C ILE A 84 8.68 2.83 -0.85
N VAL A 85 8.12 2.93 0.36
CA VAL A 85 6.99 3.82 0.64
C VAL A 85 7.29 4.77 1.78
N ARG A 86 6.93 6.04 1.61
CA ARG A 86 6.97 7.08 2.65
C ARG A 86 5.55 7.51 2.98
N LYS A 87 5.20 7.53 4.27
CA LYS A 87 3.88 8.00 4.70
C LYS A 87 3.87 9.52 4.57
N SER A 88 2.86 10.05 3.88
CA SER A 88 2.66 11.50 3.74
C SER A 88 1.66 12.03 4.77
N GLY A 89 0.65 11.24 5.12
CA GLY A 89 -0.35 11.66 6.09
C GLY A 89 -1.49 10.64 6.26
N VAL A 90 -2.52 11.07 6.97
CA VAL A 90 -3.80 10.37 7.06
C VAL A 90 -4.91 11.40 6.88
N GLU A 91 -5.80 11.16 5.93
CA GLU A 91 -6.99 11.98 5.68
C GLU A 91 -8.21 11.32 6.31
N ARG A 92 -9.15 12.14 6.81
CA ARG A 92 -10.45 11.68 7.29
C ARG A 92 -11.52 12.09 6.29
N ILE A 93 -12.32 11.13 5.85
CA ILE A 93 -13.42 11.36 4.91
C ILE A 93 -14.74 10.86 5.49
N ASN A 94 -15.82 11.59 5.24
CA ASN A 94 -17.16 11.26 5.76
C ASN A 94 -17.96 10.39 4.78
N LYS A 95 -17.59 10.42 3.49
CA LYS A 95 -18.24 9.68 2.40
C LYS A 95 -17.17 8.96 1.56
N ILE A 96 -17.54 7.81 1.01
CA ILE A 96 -16.66 6.98 0.17
C ILE A 96 -16.79 7.43 -1.29
#